data_AF-A0A7S3CRK3-F1
#
_entry.id   AF-A0A7S3CRK3-F1
#
_cell.length_a   1.000
_cell.length_b   1.000
_cell.length_c   1.000
_cell.angle_alpha   90.00
_cell.angle_beta   90.00
_cell.angle_gamma   90.00
#
_symmetry.space_group_name_H-M   'P 1'
#
loop_
_entity.id
_entity.type
_entity.pdbx_description
1 polymer ?
#
loop_
_entity_poly.entity_id
_entity_poly.type
_entity_poly.pdbx_seq_one_letter_code
_entity_poly.pdbx_strand_id
1 'polypeptide(L)'
;MEAKEEKNQVPENANEHCPGTQSEAAGKSDSCAGCPNQSACASGAAKQEDPAIQEIEKKLGNVKKIILVLSGKGGVGKSTVSTQLALSLAAENEDLNIGLLDVDICGPSVPRMLGLENQEVHKSNDGWSPVYFEDNLAVMSIGFMLPNKDDPIIWRGPRKNGLIKQFFTDVIWDDLDYLIVDTPPGTSDEHISVIQ
;
A
#
# COMPACT_ATOMS: atom_id res chain seq x y z
N MET A 1 28.27 -10.01 -3.97
CA MET A 1 27.14 -10.93 -4.12
C MET A 1 27.14 -11.84 -2.90
N GLU A 2 26.42 -11.45 -1.87
CA GLU A 2 26.13 -12.32 -0.72
C GLU A 2 24.62 -12.58 -0.78
N ALA A 3 24.25 -13.87 -0.88
CA ALA A 3 22.87 -14.30 -0.82
C ALA A 3 22.34 -13.97 0.57
N LYS A 4 21.30 -13.12 0.65
CA LYS A 4 20.57 -12.87 1.89
C LYS A 4 19.94 -14.21 2.34
N GLU A 5 20.30 -14.67 3.53
CA GLU A 5 19.58 -15.76 4.21
C GLU A 5 18.12 -15.33 4.42
N GLU A 6 17.17 -15.97 3.73
CA GLU A 6 15.74 -15.89 4.04
C GLU A 6 15.49 -16.50 5.42
N LYS A 7 15.46 -15.66 6.46
CA LYS A 7 15.17 -16.12 7.82
C LYS A 7 13.68 -15.98 8.15
N ASN A 8 13.05 -17.16 8.11
CA ASN A 8 11.96 -17.63 8.97
C ASN A 8 10.52 -17.14 8.68
N GLN A 9 9.85 -17.76 7.69
CA GLN A 9 8.40 -17.63 7.44
C GLN A 9 7.56 -18.59 8.32
N VAL A 10 7.99 -18.85 9.55
CA VAL A 10 7.22 -19.64 10.51
C VAL A 10 6.51 -18.67 11.46
N PRO A 11 5.17 -18.57 11.43
CA PRO A 11 4.42 -17.69 12.34
C PRO A 11 4.72 -18.01 13.81
N GLU A 12 4.71 -17.01 14.69
CA GLU A 12 4.98 -17.22 16.14
C GLU A 12 4.01 -18.20 16.80
N ASN A 13 2.79 -18.32 16.26
CA ASN A 13 1.76 -19.25 16.74
C ASN A 13 1.75 -20.59 15.97
N ALA A 14 2.76 -20.85 15.13
CA ALA A 14 2.89 -22.13 14.47
C ALA A 14 3.33 -23.20 15.48
N ASN A 15 3.02 -24.46 15.19
CA ASN A 15 3.55 -25.55 15.99
C ASN A 15 5.08 -25.60 15.93
N GLU A 16 5.71 -26.09 17.00
CA GLU A 16 7.19 -26.16 17.12
C GLU A 16 7.87 -26.93 15.99
N HIS A 17 7.12 -27.75 15.26
CA HIS A 17 7.59 -28.57 14.14
C HIS A 17 7.08 -28.09 12.78
N CYS A 18 6.60 -26.85 12.66
CA CYS A 18 6.17 -26.31 11.37
C CYS A 18 7.35 -26.30 10.38
N PRO A 19 7.25 -26.97 9.21
CA PRO A 19 8.31 -26.95 8.22
C PRO A 19 8.46 -25.58 7.54
N GLY A 20 7.53 -24.65 7.75
CA GLY A 20 7.45 -23.36 7.07
C GLY A 20 6.78 -23.45 5.69
N THR A 21 6.22 -22.34 5.23
CA THR A 21 5.48 -22.22 3.95
C THR A 21 6.35 -22.44 2.71
N GLN A 22 7.65 -22.11 2.79
CA GLN A 22 8.61 -22.27 1.68
C GLN A 22 9.20 -23.68 1.57
N SER A 23 9.02 -24.54 2.57
CA SER A 23 9.57 -25.89 2.57
C SER A 23 8.88 -26.81 1.56
N GLU A 24 9.60 -27.75 0.96
CA GLU A 24 9.00 -28.81 0.14
C GLU A 24 8.06 -29.73 0.94
N ALA A 25 8.24 -29.78 2.26
CA ALA A 25 7.42 -30.52 3.20
C ALA A 25 6.15 -29.76 3.65
N ALA A 26 5.97 -28.51 3.22
CA ALA A 26 4.80 -27.68 3.55
C ALA A 26 3.51 -28.35 3.09
N GLY A 27 2.55 -28.53 4.01
CA GLY A 27 1.28 -29.22 3.76
C GLY A 27 1.37 -30.75 3.56
N LYS A 28 2.59 -31.32 3.52
CA LYS A 28 2.85 -32.74 3.24
C LYS A 28 3.44 -33.50 4.44
N SER A 29 4.07 -32.81 5.38
CA SER A 29 4.62 -33.42 6.60
C SER A 29 3.54 -33.79 7.62
N ASP A 30 3.86 -34.72 8.52
CA ASP A 30 2.98 -35.13 9.62
C ASP A 30 2.62 -33.95 10.54
N SER A 31 3.56 -33.01 10.73
CA SER A 31 3.36 -31.76 11.46
C SER A 31 2.32 -30.83 10.83
N CYS A 32 1.94 -31.03 9.56
CA CYS A 32 0.89 -30.26 8.92
C CYS A 32 -0.51 -30.87 9.08
N ALA A 33 -0.62 -32.09 9.61
CA ALA A 33 -1.90 -32.77 9.76
C ALA A 33 -2.84 -32.00 10.70
N GLY A 34 -4.02 -31.61 10.20
CA GLY A 34 -5.00 -30.83 10.95
C GLY A 34 -4.75 -29.31 10.96
N CYS A 35 -3.71 -28.83 10.26
CA CYS A 35 -3.50 -27.40 10.06
C CYS A 35 -4.58 -26.83 9.10
N PRO A 36 -5.26 -25.72 9.45
CA PRO A 36 -6.26 -25.09 8.58
C PRO A 36 -5.73 -24.73 7.17
N ASN A 37 -4.43 -24.45 7.06
CA ASN A 37 -3.77 -24.06 5.81
C ASN A 37 -3.04 -25.22 5.11
N GLN A 38 -3.24 -26.47 5.54
CA GLN A 38 -2.51 -27.64 5.00
C GLN A 38 -2.66 -27.77 3.48
N SER A 39 -3.87 -27.65 2.95
CA SER A 39 -4.15 -27.78 1.52
C SER A 39 -3.51 -26.65 0.69
N ALA A 40 -3.56 -25.42 1.19
CA ALA A 40 -2.93 -24.25 0.56
C ALA A 40 -1.40 -24.34 0.55
N CYS A 41 -0.80 -24.92 1.59
CA CYS A 41 0.64 -25.20 1.63
C CYS A 41 1.01 -26.35 0.67
N ALA A 42 0.21 -27.43 0.66
CA ALA A 42 0.47 -28.62 -0.17
C ALA A 42 0.35 -28.34 -1.67
N SER A 43 -0.55 -27.43 -2.06
CA SER A 43 -0.72 -26.97 -3.45
C SER A 43 0.41 -26.07 -3.95
N GLY A 44 1.29 -25.61 -3.04
CA GLY A 44 2.32 -24.63 -3.35
C GLY A 44 1.80 -23.19 -3.46
N ALA A 45 0.51 -22.95 -3.22
CA ALA A 45 -0.06 -21.60 -3.24
C ALA A 45 0.60 -20.67 -2.21
N ALA A 46 1.01 -21.22 -1.05
CA ALA A 46 1.75 -20.47 -0.03
C ALA A 46 3.20 -20.12 -0.43
N LYS A 47 3.74 -20.72 -1.50
CA LYS A 47 5.08 -20.42 -2.05
C LYS A 47 5.05 -19.38 -3.16
N GLN A 48 3.88 -19.16 -3.77
CA GLN A 48 3.77 -18.24 -4.89
C GLN A 48 3.81 -16.81 -4.33
N GLU A 49 4.83 -16.06 -4.73
CA GLU A 49 4.84 -14.61 -4.56
C GLU A 49 3.62 -14.04 -5.28
N ASP A 50 2.95 -13.09 -4.65
CA ASP A 50 1.82 -12.41 -5.27
C ASP A 50 2.34 -11.70 -6.53
N PRO A 51 1.82 -12.02 -7.74
CA PRO A 51 2.31 -11.40 -8.98
C PRO A 51 2.18 -9.87 -8.97
N ALA A 52 1.31 -9.32 -8.12
CA ALA A 52 1.21 -7.89 -7.89
C ALA A 52 2.51 -7.27 -7.33
N ILE A 53 3.32 -8.01 -6.57
CA ILE A 53 4.57 -7.49 -5.98
C ILE A 53 5.55 -7.10 -7.08
N GLN A 54 5.78 -7.99 -8.04
CA GLN A 54 6.69 -7.73 -9.17
C GLN A 54 6.20 -6.58 -10.06
N GLU A 55 4.87 -6.45 -10.21
CA GLU A 55 4.27 -5.35 -10.94
C GLU A 55 4.44 -4.01 -10.20
N ILE A 56 4.21 -4.00 -8.87
CA ILE A 56 4.41 -2.83 -8.01
C ILE A 56 5.87 -2.40 -8.01
N GLU A 57 6.82 -3.34 -7.87
CA GLU A 57 8.26 -3.05 -7.94
C GLU A 57 8.63 -2.37 -9.27
N LYS A 58 8.08 -2.87 -10.38
CA LYS A 58 8.32 -2.27 -11.70
C LYS A 58 7.70 -0.88 -11.81
N LYS A 59 6.47 -0.69 -11.32
CA LYS A 59 5.71 0.56 -11.42
C LYS A 59 6.27 1.66 -10.52
N LEU A 60 6.76 1.30 -9.35
CA LEU A 60 7.40 2.21 -8.40
C LEU A 60 8.92 2.27 -8.58
N GLY A 61 9.49 1.60 -9.58
CA GLY A 61 10.94 1.53 -9.80
C GLY A 61 11.61 2.89 -10.02
N ASN A 62 10.83 3.90 -10.42
CA ASN A 62 11.29 5.28 -10.61
C ASN A 62 11.12 6.16 -9.35
N VAL A 63 10.57 5.61 -8.27
CA VAL A 63 10.41 6.31 -6.98
C VAL A 63 11.67 6.09 -6.14
N LYS A 64 12.44 7.14 -5.87
CA LYS A 64 13.71 7.03 -5.14
C LYS A 64 13.51 6.64 -3.67
N LYS A 65 12.47 7.17 -3.02
CA LYS A 65 12.15 6.89 -1.61
C LYS A 65 10.65 6.82 -1.38
N ILE A 66 10.22 5.81 -0.64
CA ILE A 66 8.82 5.65 -0.19
C ILE A 66 8.79 5.84 1.33
N ILE A 67 7.92 6.72 1.81
CA ILE A 67 7.72 7.01 3.24
C ILE A 67 6.30 6.59 3.63
N LEU A 68 6.20 5.55 4.46
CA LEU A 68 4.93 5.10 5.02
C LEU A 68 4.64 5.85 6.32
N VAL A 69 3.49 6.54 6.38
CA VAL A 69 3.03 7.23 7.59
C VAL A 69 1.98 6.38 8.28
N LEU A 70 2.32 5.84 9.45
CA LEU A 70 1.51 4.87 10.20
C LEU A 70 0.94 5.48 11.49
N SER A 71 -0.23 5.01 11.94
CA SER A 71 -0.74 5.35 13.27
C SER A 71 -1.52 4.20 13.90
N GLY A 72 -1.32 3.94 15.20
CA GLY A 72 -2.04 2.86 15.89
C GLY A 72 -3.52 3.16 16.19
N LYS A 73 -3.95 4.43 16.07
CA LYS A 73 -5.33 4.88 16.32
C LYS A 73 -5.74 5.95 15.31
N GLY A 74 -7.04 6.08 15.08
CA GLY A 74 -7.63 7.19 14.34
C GLY A 74 -7.60 8.49 15.13
N GLY A 75 -7.59 9.62 14.43
CA GLY A 75 -7.69 10.96 15.05
C GLY A 75 -6.42 11.51 15.68
N VAL A 76 -5.26 10.86 15.51
CA VAL A 76 -3.97 11.34 16.05
C VAL A 76 -3.29 12.41 15.19
N GLY A 77 -3.88 12.79 14.05
CA GLY A 77 -3.30 13.76 13.11
C GLY A 77 -2.37 13.16 12.07
N LYS A 78 -2.41 11.84 11.83
CA LYS A 78 -1.61 11.13 10.82
C LYS A 78 -1.63 11.83 9.45
N SER A 79 -2.81 12.09 8.90
CA SER A 79 -2.99 12.74 7.60
C SER A 79 -2.50 14.19 7.56
N THR A 80 -2.54 14.87 8.71
CA THR A 80 -1.95 16.21 8.85
C THR A 80 -0.43 16.12 8.77
N VAL A 81 0.18 15.13 9.42
CA VAL A 81 1.64 14.90 9.37
C VAL A 81 2.08 14.53 7.96
N SER A 82 1.39 13.62 7.28
CA SER A 82 1.72 13.23 5.90
C SER A 82 1.62 14.40 4.92
N THR A 83 0.52 15.17 5.00
CA THR A 83 0.29 16.34 4.14
C THR A 83 1.34 17.43 4.39
N GLN A 84 1.61 17.77 5.65
CA GLN A 84 2.61 18.79 5.98
C GLN A 84 4.03 18.36 5.59
N LEU A 85 4.35 17.07 5.70
CA LEU A 85 5.64 16.55 5.24
C LEU A 85 5.78 16.73 3.72
N ALA A 86 4.75 16.38 2.95
CA ALA A 86 4.76 16.54 1.49
C ALA A 86 4.91 18.01 1.08
N LEU A 87 4.11 18.89 1.67
CA LEU A 87 4.17 20.33 1.44
C LEU A 87 5.54 20.93 1.81
N SER A 88 6.12 20.49 2.94
CA SER A 88 7.42 21.01 3.38
C SER A 88 8.54 20.60 2.43
N LEU A 89 8.55 19.34 1.96
CA LEU A 89 9.55 18.87 1.01
C LEU A 89 9.42 19.57 -0.35
N ALA A 90 8.19 19.74 -0.83
CA ALA A 90 7.92 20.43 -2.10
C ALA A 90 8.32 21.91 -2.03
N ALA A 91 8.02 22.59 -0.92
CA ALA A 91 8.35 24.01 -0.73
C ALA A 91 9.83 24.27 -0.39
N GLU A 92 10.53 23.31 0.21
CA GLU A 92 11.96 23.46 0.53
C GLU A 92 12.83 23.38 -0.73
N ASN A 93 12.40 22.61 -1.73
CA ASN A 93 13.13 22.46 -2.99
C ASN A 93 12.21 22.14 -4.17
N GLU A 94 12.04 23.11 -5.07
CA GLU A 94 11.23 22.99 -6.30
C GLU A 94 11.76 21.91 -7.27
N ASP A 95 13.05 21.53 -7.17
CA ASP A 95 13.64 20.47 -7.99
C ASP A 95 13.27 19.05 -7.51
N LEU A 96 12.63 18.89 -6.35
CA LEU A 96 12.18 17.60 -5.84
C LEU A 96 10.77 17.27 -6.32
N ASN A 97 10.60 16.12 -6.95
CA ASN A 97 9.29 15.61 -7.32
C ASN A 97 8.69 14.79 -6.17
N ILE A 98 7.55 15.22 -5.66
CA ILE A 98 6.88 14.65 -4.49
C ILE A 98 5.53 14.05 -4.89
N GLY A 99 5.29 12.81 -4.49
CA GLY A 99 3.98 12.16 -4.51
C GLY A 99 3.39 12.08 -3.11
N LEU A 100 2.12 12.43 -2.97
CA LEU A 100 1.31 12.19 -1.76
C LEU A 100 0.16 11.24 -2.10
N LEU A 101 0.21 10.03 -1.55
CA LEU A 101 -0.80 8.99 -1.74
C LEU A 101 -1.61 8.79 -0.46
N ASP A 102 -2.91 9.08 -0.52
CA ASP A 102 -3.88 8.85 0.55
C ASP A 102 -4.67 7.56 0.28
N VAL A 103 -4.37 6.53 1.07
CA VAL A 103 -5.07 5.23 1.04
C VAL A 103 -5.99 5.05 2.25
N ASP A 104 -6.31 6.12 3.00
CA ASP A 104 -7.25 6.08 4.13
C ASP A 104 -8.71 6.12 3.64
N ILE A 105 -9.20 4.96 3.21
CA ILE A 105 -10.51 4.76 2.59
C ILE A 105 -11.69 5.17 3.48
N CYS A 106 -11.54 5.03 4.79
CA CYS A 106 -12.62 5.30 5.74
C CYS A 106 -12.79 6.79 6.06
N GLY A 107 -11.80 7.62 5.73
CA GLY A 107 -11.82 9.04 6.04
C GLY A 107 -10.75 9.81 5.27
N PRO A 108 -10.81 9.82 3.92
CA PRO A 108 -9.81 10.50 3.11
C PRO A 108 -9.87 12.00 3.43
N SER A 109 -8.78 12.52 3.96
CA SER A 109 -8.72 13.91 4.44
C SER A 109 -7.77 14.78 3.63
N VAL A 110 -6.87 14.17 2.87
CA VAL A 110 -5.87 14.88 2.05
C VAL A 110 -6.50 15.82 1.02
N PRO A 111 -7.50 15.40 0.20
CA PRO A 111 -8.16 16.31 -0.74
C PRO A 111 -8.72 17.56 -0.08
N ARG A 112 -9.28 17.41 1.13
CA ARG A 112 -9.84 18.53 1.89
C ARG A 112 -8.76 19.44 2.46
N MET A 113 -7.69 18.87 3.02
CA MET A 113 -6.58 19.64 3.59
C MET A 113 -5.91 20.52 2.53
N LEU A 114 -5.83 20.03 1.29
CA LEU A 114 -5.23 20.74 0.16
C LEU A 114 -6.22 21.58 -0.66
N GLY A 115 -7.51 21.59 -0.32
CA GLY A 115 -8.53 22.30 -1.12
C GLY A 115 -8.79 21.70 -2.51
N LEU A 116 -8.39 20.45 -2.74
CA LEU A 116 -8.56 19.69 -3.99
C LEU A 116 -9.85 18.86 -4.03
N GLU A 117 -10.77 19.15 -3.12
CA GLU A 117 -11.99 18.40 -2.85
C GLU A 117 -12.95 18.27 -4.06
N ASN A 118 -12.81 19.08 -5.09
CA ASN A 118 -13.64 19.05 -6.30
C ASN A 118 -12.86 18.59 -7.54
N GLN A 119 -11.65 18.07 -7.34
CA GLN A 119 -10.85 17.48 -8.40
C GLN A 119 -11.23 16.02 -8.58
N GLU A 120 -11.13 15.55 -9.83
CA GLU A 120 -11.38 14.16 -10.20
C GLU A 120 -10.11 13.57 -10.80
N VAL A 121 -9.90 12.27 -10.60
CA VAL A 121 -8.80 11.55 -11.24
C VAL A 121 -9.14 11.33 -12.70
N HIS A 122 -8.24 11.74 -13.59
CA HIS A 122 -8.35 11.43 -15.00
C HIS A 122 -7.87 10.01 -15.26
N LYS A 123 -8.75 9.18 -15.82
CA LYS A 123 -8.43 7.80 -16.23
C LYS A 123 -8.16 7.75 -17.73
N SER A 124 -6.98 7.29 -18.11
CA SER A 124 -6.57 7.02 -19.49
C SER A 124 -6.43 5.50 -19.73
N ASN A 125 -5.99 5.11 -20.93
CA ASN A 125 -5.63 3.72 -21.22
C ASN A 125 -4.34 3.30 -20.49
N ASP A 126 -3.49 4.27 -20.12
CA ASP A 126 -2.18 4.03 -19.53
C ASP A 126 -2.22 4.00 -17.99
N GLY A 127 -3.28 4.56 -17.39
CA GLY A 127 -3.45 4.59 -15.95
C GLY A 127 -4.29 5.76 -15.42
N TRP A 128 -4.04 6.11 -14.17
CA TRP A 128 -4.65 7.22 -13.44
C TRP A 128 -3.64 8.36 -13.31
N SER A 129 -4.01 9.53 -13.82
CA SER A 129 -3.22 10.74 -13.62
C SER A 129 -3.49 11.30 -12.22
N PRO A 130 -2.46 11.55 -11.40
CA PRO A 130 -2.63 12.21 -10.12
C PRO A 130 -3.08 13.67 -10.30
N VAL A 131 -3.66 14.23 -9.25
CA VAL A 131 -4.03 15.65 -9.17
C VAL A 131 -2.82 16.42 -8.67
N TYR A 132 -2.35 17.40 -9.43
CA TYR A 132 -1.23 18.24 -9.00
C TYR A 132 -1.72 19.38 -8.10
N PHE A 133 -1.13 19.49 -6.92
CA PHE A 133 -1.33 20.64 -6.02
C PHE A 133 -0.44 21.81 -6.46
N GLU A 134 0.82 21.49 -6.76
CA GLU A 134 1.86 22.35 -7.36
C GLU A 134 2.59 21.54 -8.42
N ASP A 135 3.42 22.18 -9.26
CA ASP A 135 4.10 21.52 -10.38
C ASP A 135 4.97 20.33 -9.94
N ASN A 136 5.50 20.37 -8.71
CA ASN A 136 6.35 19.33 -8.14
C ASN A 136 5.65 18.49 -7.03
N LEU A 137 4.35 18.68 -6.81
CA LEU A 137 3.57 17.93 -5.82
C LEU A 137 2.32 17.28 -6.44
N ALA A 138 2.45 16.00 -6.76
CA ALA A 138 1.38 15.15 -7.25
C ALA A 138 0.62 14.49 -6.08
N VAL A 139 -0.71 14.48 -6.14
CA VAL A 139 -1.58 13.95 -5.09
C VAL A 139 -2.52 12.90 -5.67
N MET A 140 -2.63 11.77 -5.00
CA MET A 140 -3.63 10.74 -5.29
C MET A 140 -4.36 10.39 -4.01
N SER A 141 -5.68 10.34 -4.06
CA SER A 141 -6.52 9.95 -2.94
C SER A 141 -7.73 9.20 -3.46
N ILE A 142 -8.19 8.21 -2.69
CA ILE A 142 -9.52 7.63 -2.92
C ILE A 142 -10.63 8.68 -2.88
N GLY A 143 -10.46 9.77 -2.12
CA GLY A 143 -11.45 10.85 -2.05
C GLY A 143 -11.79 11.48 -3.40
N PHE A 144 -10.90 11.40 -4.40
CA PHE A 144 -11.17 11.86 -5.77
C PHE A 144 -12.03 10.89 -6.60
N MET A 145 -12.18 9.65 -6.15
CA MET A 145 -12.91 8.60 -6.85
C MET A 145 -14.31 8.36 -6.26
N LEU A 146 -14.66 9.05 -5.17
CA LEU A 146 -15.94 8.86 -4.49
C LEU A 146 -16.99 9.81 -5.08
N PRO A 147 -18.16 9.30 -5.49
CA PRO A 147 -19.21 10.14 -6.08
C PRO A 147 -19.80 11.13 -5.06
N ASN A 148 -19.86 10.78 -3.78
CA ASN A 148 -20.17 11.72 -2.70
C ASN A 148 -19.22 11.53 -1.51
N LYS A 149 -18.79 12.64 -0.92
CA LYS A 149 -17.82 12.70 0.19
C LYS A 149 -18.36 12.15 1.52
N ASP A 150 -19.67 12.22 1.71
CA ASP A 150 -20.35 11.81 2.93
C ASP A 150 -20.92 10.38 2.85
N ASP A 151 -20.77 9.70 1.71
CA ASP A 151 -21.27 8.33 1.58
C ASP A 151 -20.42 7.39 2.44
N PRO A 152 -20.97 6.71 3.45
CA PRO A 152 -20.22 5.78 4.27
C PRO A 152 -19.76 4.61 3.41
N ILE A 153 -18.45 4.54 3.17
CA ILE A 153 -17.86 3.51 2.33
C ILE A 153 -17.51 2.29 3.17
N ILE A 154 -18.45 1.36 3.25
CA ILE A 154 -18.21 0.05 3.87
C ILE A 154 -17.75 -0.91 2.77
N TRP A 155 -16.46 -0.87 2.43
CA TRP A 155 -15.86 -1.81 1.49
C TRP A 155 -15.35 -3.06 2.19
N ARG A 156 -15.67 -4.23 1.61
CA ARG A 156 -15.14 -5.52 2.07
C ARG A 156 -13.64 -5.60 1.79
N GLY A 157 -12.88 -6.22 2.70
CA GLY A 157 -11.41 -6.34 2.64
C GLY A 157 -10.81 -6.63 1.26
N PRO A 158 -11.31 -7.62 0.50
CA PRO A 158 -10.76 -7.93 -0.83
C PRO A 158 -10.88 -6.78 -1.84
N ARG A 159 -11.98 -6.03 -1.83
CA ARG A 159 -12.19 -4.90 -2.74
C ARG A 159 -11.28 -3.74 -2.38
N LYS A 160 -11.11 -3.50 -1.09
CA LYS A 160 -10.24 -2.47 -0.53
C LYS A 160 -8.77 -2.74 -0.87
N ASN A 161 -8.29 -3.96 -0.62
CA ASN A 161 -6.92 -4.35 -0.92
C ASN A 161 -6.65 -4.31 -2.44
N GLY A 162 -7.64 -4.71 -3.25
CA GLY A 162 -7.56 -4.54 -4.71
C GLY A 162 -7.35 -3.09 -5.13
N LEU A 163 -8.11 -2.15 -4.56
CA LEU A 163 -7.93 -0.73 -4.87
C LEU A 163 -6.56 -0.20 -4.40
N ILE A 164 -6.12 -0.57 -3.20
CA ILE A 164 -4.80 -0.18 -2.69
C ILE A 164 -3.70 -0.63 -3.67
N LYS A 165 -3.76 -1.87 -4.16
CA LYS A 165 -2.84 -2.35 -5.20
C LYS A 165 -2.91 -1.51 -6.47
N GLN A 166 -4.11 -1.15 -6.93
CA GLN A 166 -4.26 -0.27 -8.09
C GLN A 166 -3.65 1.12 -7.90
N PHE A 167 -3.61 1.67 -6.69
CA PHE A 167 -2.88 2.92 -6.47
C PHE A 167 -1.38 2.81 -6.72
N PHE A 168 -0.79 1.64 -6.51
CA PHE A 168 0.62 1.38 -6.75
C PHE A 168 0.91 0.90 -8.17
N THR A 169 -0.07 0.30 -8.87
CA THR A 169 0.13 -0.22 -10.24
C THR A 169 -0.40 0.69 -11.34
N ASP A 170 -1.52 1.38 -11.09
CA ASP A 170 -2.28 2.08 -12.12
C ASP A 170 -2.05 3.60 -12.08
N VAL A 171 -1.51 4.17 -10.99
CA VAL A 171 -1.19 5.61 -10.92
C VAL A 171 0.12 5.90 -11.67
N ILE A 172 0.07 6.93 -12.51
CA ILE A 172 1.20 7.40 -13.30
C ILE A 172 1.94 8.48 -12.49
N TRP A 173 2.89 8.06 -11.67
CA TRP A 173 3.66 8.93 -10.76
C TRP A 173 4.84 9.66 -11.43
N ASP A 174 5.21 9.29 -12.65
CA ASP A 174 6.45 9.71 -13.31
C ASP A 174 7.69 9.48 -12.40
N ASP A 175 8.73 10.30 -12.50
CA ASP A 175 9.94 10.19 -11.68
C ASP A 175 9.75 10.96 -10.36
N LEU A 176 9.73 10.25 -9.23
CA LEU A 176 9.58 10.84 -7.89
C LEU A 176 10.85 10.71 -7.04
N ASP A 177 11.19 11.77 -6.33
CA ASP A 177 12.16 11.73 -5.24
C ASP A 177 11.58 11.11 -3.97
N TYR A 178 10.32 11.43 -3.67
CA TYR A 178 9.61 10.95 -2.50
C TYR A 178 8.17 10.58 -2.85
N LEU A 179 7.72 9.41 -2.42
CA LEU A 179 6.31 9.04 -2.34
C LEU A 179 5.93 8.88 -0.87
N ILE A 180 5.09 9.78 -0.37
CA ILE A 180 4.57 9.75 0.99
C ILE A 180 3.21 9.07 0.97
N VAL A 181 3.05 8.00 1.75
CA VAL A 181 1.81 7.22 1.81
C VAL A 181 1.12 7.45 3.15
N ASP A 182 -0.04 8.09 3.12
CA ASP A 182 -0.95 8.20 4.25
C ASP A 182 -1.78 6.92 4.38
N THR A 183 -1.40 6.05 5.31
CA THR A 183 -2.03 4.74 5.51
C THR A 183 -3.30 4.84 6.37
N PRO A 184 -4.25 3.89 6.36
CA PRO A 184 -5.37 3.90 7.30
C PRO A 184 -4.91 3.82 8.77
N PRO A 185 -5.76 4.16 9.76
CA PRO A 185 -5.42 3.97 11.16
C PRO A 185 -5.51 2.49 11.60
N GLY A 186 -4.55 2.04 12.40
CA GLY A 186 -4.54 0.72 13.03
C GLY A 186 -3.21 -0.01 12.87
N THR A 187 -3.23 -1.31 13.13
CA THR A 187 -2.18 -2.27 12.72
C THR A 187 -2.83 -3.42 11.92
N SER A 188 -4.02 -3.17 11.39
CA SER A 188 -4.87 -4.12 10.67
C SER A 188 -4.23 -4.55 9.33
N ASP A 189 -4.78 -5.59 8.68
CA ASP A 189 -4.32 -6.15 7.39
C ASP A 189 -4.09 -5.14 6.24
N GLU A 190 -4.58 -3.90 6.38
CA GLU A 190 -4.33 -2.76 5.50
C GLU A 190 -2.85 -2.41 5.40
N HIS A 191 -2.14 -2.40 6.53
CA HIS A 191 -0.70 -2.11 6.55
C HIS A 191 0.10 -3.24 5.91
N ILE A 192 -0.35 -4.48 6.07
CA ILE A 192 0.30 -5.65 5.51
C ILE A 192 0.26 -5.59 3.97
N SER A 193 -0.84 -5.13 3.38
CA SER A 193 -0.97 -5.01 1.91
C SER A 193 -0.13 -3.90 1.28
N VAL A 194 0.38 -2.95 2.08
CA VAL A 194 1.28 -1.87 1.63
C VAL A 194 2.76 -2.25 1.85
N ILE A 195 3.02 -3.17 2.77
CA ILE A 195 4.37 -3.58 3.19
C ILE A 195 4.82 -4.89 2.53
N GLN A 196 3.89 -5.76 2.12
CA GLN A 196 4.13 -6.99 1.37
C GLN A 196 4.07 -6.76 -0.14
#